data_AF-A0A966Q1T2-F1
#
_entry.id   AF-A0A966Q1T2-F1
#
_cell.length_a   1.000
_cell.length_b   1.000
_cell.length_c   1.000
_cell.angle_alpha   90.00
_cell.angle_beta   90.00
_cell.angle_gamma   90.00
#
_symmetry.space_group_name_H-M   'P 1'
#
loop_
_entity.id
_entity.type
_entity.pdbx_description
1 polymer ?
#
loop_
_entity_poly.entity_id
_entity_poly.type
_entity_poly.pdbx_seq_one_letter_code
_entity_poly.pdbx_strand_id
1 'polypeptide(L)' 'MTLSNSEKTSLIAQHQRNNELNKYNLQLALVEENSVTAPNAETISSLNSQIADCDRKLAALAAELAEIEE' A
#
# COMPACT_ATOMS: atom_id res chain seq x y z
N MET A 1 -18.70 15.39 16.00
CA MET A 1 -17.29 15.78 16.21
C MET A 1 -16.57 15.59 14.91
N THR A 2 -15.80 16.59 14.48
CA THR A 2 -14.96 16.52 13.28
C THR A 2 -13.51 16.45 13.76
N LEU A 3 -12.71 15.58 13.15
CA LEU A 3 -11.28 15.47 13.46
C LEU A 3 -10.56 16.78 13.13
N SER A 4 -9.66 17.19 14.02
CA SER A 4 -8.70 18.27 13.76
C SER A 4 -7.71 17.88 12.66
N ASN A 5 -7.05 18.86 12.06
CA ASN A 5 -6.07 18.61 11.00
C ASN A 5 -4.92 17.72 11.49
N SER A 6 -4.43 17.91 12.72
CA SER A 6 -3.38 17.06 13.29
C SER A 6 -3.81 15.61 13.49
N GLU A 7 -5.06 15.38 13.88
CA GLU A 7 -5.64 14.03 13.99
C GLU A 7 -5.75 13.38 12.60
N LYS A 8 -6.21 14.12 11.59
CA LYS A 8 -6.27 13.64 10.20
C LYS A 8 -4.89 13.28 9.66
N THR A 9 -3.91 14.17 9.80
CA THR A 9 -2.52 13.93 9.37
C THR A 9 -1.94 12.68 10.04
N SER A 10 -2.16 12.51 11.34
CA SER A 10 -1.68 11.32 12.07
C SER A 10 -2.30 10.02 11.56
N LEU A 11 -3.60 10.04 11.25
CA LEU A 11 -4.30 8.88 10.68
C LEU A 11 -3.78 8.57 9.26
N ILE A 12 -3.62 9.58 8.41
CA ILE A 12 -3.09 9.40 7.06
C ILE A 12 -1.69 8.78 7.10
N ALA A 13 -0.79 9.31 7.95
CA ALA A 13 0.55 8.76 8.11
C ALA A 13 0.54 7.30 8.60
N GLN A 14 -0.37 6.95 9.52
CA GLN A 14 -0.56 5.57 9.96
C GLN A 14 -1.02 4.67 8.80
N HIS A 15 -2.00 5.10 8.01
CA HIS A 15 -2.50 4.35 6.87
C HIS A 15 -1.44 4.20 5.76
N GLN A 16 -0.63 5.22 5.51
CA GLN A 16 0.50 5.12 4.57
C GLN A 16 1.48 4.04 5.04
N ARG A 17 1.89 4.07 6.31
CA ARG A 17 2.80 3.05 6.87
C ARG A 17 2.23 1.64 6.76
N ASN A 18 0.94 1.45 7.03
CA ASN A 18 0.28 0.15 6.89
C ASN A 18 0.28 -0.35 5.43
N ASN A 19 0.04 0.55 4.46
CA ASN A 19 0.08 0.19 3.04
C ASN A 19 1.50 -0.14 2.57
N GLU A 20 2.53 0.57 3.05
CA GLU A 20 3.94 0.24 2.75
C GLU A 20 4.34 -1.13 3.30
N LEU A 21 3.97 -1.43 4.55
CA LEU A 21 4.21 -2.75 5.14
C LEU A 21 3.51 -3.86 4.35
N ASN A 22 2.24 -3.64 3.97
CA ASN A 22 1.51 -4.61 3.16
C ASN A 22 2.14 -4.80 1.78
N LYS A 23 2.53 -3.70 1.11
CA LYS A 23 3.22 -3.74 -0.17
C LYS A 23 4.51 -4.56 -0.09
N TYR A 24 5.32 -4.34 0.95
CA TYR A 24 6.55 -5.10 1.15
C TYR A 24 6.28 -6.59 1.38
N ASN A 25 5.27 -6.94 2.17
CA ASN A 25 4.88 -8.34 2.35
C ASN A 25 4.45 -9.00 1.03
N LEU A 26 3.70 -8.28 0.18
CA LEU A 26 3.30 -8.76 -1.15
C LEU A 26 4.51 -8.94 -2.08
N GLN A 27 5.50 -8.04 -1.99
CA GLN A 27 6.76 -8.17 -2.73
C GLN A 27 7.57 -9.40 -2.29
N LEU A 28 7.61 -9.68 -0.98
CA LEU A 28 8.23 -10.91 -0.47
C LEU A 28 7.50 -12.16 -0.96
N ALA A 29 6.16 -12.18 -0.89
CA ALA A 29 5.37 -13.28 -1.42
C ALA A 29 5.60 -13.50 -2.93
N LEU A 30 5.79 -12.42 -3.69
CA LEU A 30 6.13 -12.50 -5.11
C LEU A 30 7.53 -13.11 -5.32
N VAL A 31 8.51 -12.76 -4.50
CA VAL A 31 9.85 -13.39 -4.54
C VAL A 31 9.76 -14.88 -4.24
N GLU A 32 9.00 -15.26 -3.22
CA GLU A 32 8.78 -16.65 -2.83
C GLU A 32 8.11 -17.47 -3.95
N GLU A 33 7.01 -16.97 -4.52
CA GLU A 33 6.28 -17.64 -5.61
C GLU A 33 7.16 -17.83 -6.85
N ASN A 34 7.96 -16.82 -7.22
CA ASN A 34 8.89 -16.94 -8.36
C ASN A 34 10.06 -17.91 -8.09
N SER A 35 10.29 -18.32 -6.84
CA SER A 35 11.41 -19.19 -6.44
C SER A 35 11.04 -20.67 -6.42
N VAL A 36 9.77 -21.03 -6.63
CA VAL A 36 9.31 -22.42 -6.67
C VAL A 36 9.55 -23.06 -8.04
N THR A 37 9.63 -24.39 -8.10
CA THR A 37 9.91 -25.14 -9.34
C THR A 37 8.86 -24.92 -10.45
N ALA A 38 7.60 -24.67 -10.06
CA ALA A 38 6.49 -24.44 -10.98
C ALA A 38 5.65 -23.24 -10.50
N PRO A 39 6.10 -22.00 -10.76
CA PRO A 39 5.40 -20.80 -10.33
C PRO A 39 4.00 -20.70 -10.93
N ASN A 40 3.05 -20.26 -10.12
CA ASN A 40 1.67 -20.03 -10.53
C ASN A 40 1.50 -18.62 -11.12
N ALA A 41 1.23 -18.57 -12.42
CA ALA A 41 1.05 -17.31 -13.15
C ALA A 41 -0.15 -16.47 -12.65
N GLU A 42 -1.24 -17.11 -12.20
CA GLU A 42 -2.40 -16.41 -11.62
C GLU A 42 -2.04 -15.78 -10.28
N THR A 43 -1.31 -16.50 -9.42
CA THR A 43 -0.79 -15.98 -8.16
C THR A 43 0.12 -14.77 -8.40
N ILE A 44 1.08 -14.88 -9.33
CA ILE A 44 1.98 -13.78 -9.71
C ILE A 44 1.21 -12.56 -10.21
N SER A 45 0.22 -12.76 -11.08
CA SER A 45 -0.62 -11.69 -11.61
C SER A 45 -1.43 -10.99 -10.50
N SER A 46 -1.99 -11.78 -9.59
CA SER A 46 -2.73 -11.29 -8.42
C SER A 46 -1.85 -10.47 -7.49
N LEU A 47 -0.65 -10.97 -7.15
CA LEU A 47 0.30 -10.26 -6.30
C LEU A 47 0.72 -8.92 -6.91
N ASN A 48 1.04 -8.89 -8.20
CA ASN A 48 1.37 -7.65 -8.91
C ASN A 48 0.21 -6.64 -8.93
N SER A 49 -1.03 -7.12 -9.11
CA SER A 49 -2.22 -6.27 -9.07
C SER A 49 -2.41 -5.64 -7.68
N GLN A 50 -2.23 -6.43 -6.61
CA GLN A 50 -2.33 -5.94 -5.24
C GLN A 50 -1.22 -4.94 -4.88
N ILE A 51 0.01 -5.14 -5.38
CA ILE A 51 1.11 -4.16 -5.24
C ILE A 51 0.73 -2.84 -5.91
N ALA A 52 0.20 -2.88 -7.13
CA ALA A 52 -0.25 -1.68 -7.84
C ALA A 52 -1.40 -0.96 -7.11
N ASP A 53 -2.29 -1.71 -6.45
CA ASP A 53 -3.35 -1.12 -5.63
C ASP A 53 -2.81 -0.43 -4.38
N CYS A 54 -1.78 -1.00 -3.73
CA CYS A 54 -1.07 -0.31 -2.64
C CYS A 54 -0.46 1.01 -3.12
N ASP A 55 0.16 1.04 -4.30
CA ASP A 55 0.71 2.28 -4.87
C ASP A 55 -0.36 3.35 -5.12
N ARG A 56 -1.51 2.95 -5.69
CA ARG A 56 -2.64 3.87 -5.90
C ARG A 56 -3.16 4.43 -4.57
N LYS A 57 -3.26 3.59 -3.53
CA LYS A 57 -3.70 4.02 -2.20
C LYS A 57 -2.71 4.99 -1.56
N LEU A 58 -1.42 4.72 -1.68
CA LEU A 58 -0.36 5.60 -1.17
C LEU A 58 -0.38 6.96 -1.86
N ALA A 59 -0.52 6.99 -3.19
CA ALA A 59 -0.63 8.23 -3.95
C ALA A 59 -1.87 9.05 -3.54
N ALA A 60 -3.03 8.40 -3.38
CA ALA A 60 -4.26 9.07 -2.94
C ALA A 60 -4.12 9.64 -1.52
N LEU A 61 -3.52 8.90 -0.59
CA LEU A 61 -3.26 9.37 0.77
C LEU A 61 -2.25 10.52 0.82
N ALA A 62 -1.25 10.52 -0.07
CA ALA A 62 -0.31 11.63 -0.19
C ALA A 62 -0.98 12.90 -0.73
N ALA A 63 -1.92 12.78 -1.67
CA ALA A 63 -2.71 13.90 -2.15
C ALA A 63 -3.61 14.49 -1.04
N GLU A 64 -4.32 13.63 -0.30
CA GLU A 64 -5.15 14.05 0.84
C GLU A 64 -4.30 14.78 1.91
N LEU A 65 -3.08 14.28 2.20
CA LEU A 65 -2.19 14.93 3.15
C LEU A 65 -1.80 16.34 2.68
N ALA A 66 -1.48 16.50 1.39
CA ALA A 66 -1.13 17.79 0.82
C ALA A 66 -2.29 18.79 0.92
N GLU A 67 -3.53 18.36 0.73
CA GLU A 67 -4.73 19.21 0.89
C GLU A 67 -4.95 19.69 2.33
N ILE A 68 -4.43 18.97 3.33
CA ILE A 68 -4.54 19.34 4.76
C ILE A 68 -3.42 20.32 5.18
N GLU A 69 -2.27 20.28 4.50
CA GLU A 69 -1.09 21.07 4.80
C GLU A 69 -1.05 22.43 4.07
N GLU A 70 -1.92 22.63 3.06
CA GLU A 70 -2.13 23.91 2.34
C GLU A 70 -3.04 24.89 3.10
#